data_AF-A0A0F9LBL5-F1
#
_entry.id   AF-A0A0F9LBL5-F1
#
_cell.length_a   1.000
_cell.length_b   1.000
_cell.length_c   1.000
_cell.angle_alpha   90.00
_cell.angle_beta   90.00
_cell.angle_gamma   90.00
#
_symmetry.space_group_name_H-M   'P 1'
#
loop_
_entity.id
_entity.type
_entity.pdbx_description
1 polymer ?
#
loop_
_entity_poly.entity_id
_entity_poly.type
_entity_poly.pdbx_seq_one_letter_code
_entity_poly.pdbx_strand_id
1 'polypeptide(L)'
;MSARKKITQVSITTTGSYSGNLAQYCPFTSGTTDMNNWFDRFISQLFGTPRGGDIKMYTNTAYTEYILIDRGLITAVTVTLS
;
A
#
# COMPACT_ATOMS: atom_id res chain seq x y z
N MET A 1 20.05 9.22 16.19
CA MET A 1 18.87 9.24 15.29
C MET A 1 18.23 7.87 15.34
N SER A 2 17.01 7.74 15.86
CA SER A 2 16.30 6.45 15.84
C SER A 2 16.02 6.09 14.38
N ALA A 3 16.53 4.94 13.90
CA ALA A 3 16.24 4.49 12.55
C ALA A 3 14.72 4.36 12.40
N ARG A 4 14.14 5.10 11.46
CA ARG A 4 12.71 4.99 11.13
C ARG A 4 12.50 3.55 10.69
N LYS A 5 11.66 2.79 11.42
CA LYS A 5 11.36 1.40 11.07
C LYS A 5 10.84 1.36 9.63
N LYS A 6 11.41 0.49 8.79
CA LYS A 6 11.07 0.39 7.36
C LYS A 6 9.84 -0.47 7.19
N ILE A 7 8.93 -0.08 6.29
CA ILE A 7 7.77 -0.90 5.96
C ILE A 7 8.24 -2.04 5.04
N THR A 8 8.13 -3.27 5.51
CA THR A 8 8.54 -4.46 4.76
C THR A 8 7.37 -5.15 4.09
N GLN A 9 6.15 -4.93 4.60
CA GLN A 9 4.94 -5.55 4.06
C GLN A 9 3.71 -4.72 4.40
N VAL A 10 2.76 -4.66 3.46
CA VAL A 10 1.40 -4.20 3.72
C VAL A 10 0.44 -5.27 3.22
N SER A 11 -0.35 -5.84 4.12
CA SER A 11 -1.41 -6.79 3.77
C SER A 11 -2.76 -6.13 3.95
N ILE A 12 -3.64 -6.28 2.96
CA ILE A 12 -5.02 -5.80 3.03
C ILE A 12 -5.97 -6.99 3.10
N THR A 13 -7.02 -6.87 3.90
CA THR A 13 -8.16 -7.79 3.94
C THR A 13 -9.39 -7.04 3.43
N THR A 14 -10.18 -7.71 2.59
CA THR A 14 -11.39 -7.15 2.01
C THR A 14 -12.67 -7.75 2.59
N THR A 15 -13.83 -7.16 2.30
CA THR A 15 -15.17 -7.62 2.73
C THR A 15 -15.51 -9.04 2.27
N GLY A 16 -14.87 -9.55 1.21
CA GLY A 16 -14.98 -10.94 0.75
C GLY A 16 -13.98 -11.91 1.39
N SER A 17 -13.30 -11.52 2.47
CA SER A 17 -12.23 -12.28 3.16
C SER A 17 -10.97 -12.53 2.33
N TYR A 18 -10.85 -11.96 1.13
CA TYR A 18 -9.60 -11.98 0.39
C TYR A 18 -8.56 -11.15 1.13
N SER A 19 -7.46 -11.80 1.48
CA SER A 19 -6.29 -11.15 2.07
C SER A 19 -5.10 -11.30 1.13
N GLY A 20 -4.41 -10.20 0.85
CA GLY A 20 -3.29 -10.19 -0.08
C GLY A 20 -2.18 -9.24 0.36
N ASN A 21 -0.94 -9.65 0.10
CA ASN A 21 0.23 -8.81 0.32
C ASN A 21 0.37 -7.81 -0.85
N LEU A 22 0.28 -6.51 -0.58
CA LEU A 22 0.44 -5.48 -1.59
C LEU A 22 1.88 -5.33 -2.09
N ALA A 23 2.86 -5.77 -1.29
CA ALA A 23 4.27 -5.72 -1.67
C ALA A 23 4.56 -6.47 -2.98
N GLN A 24 3.77 -7.48 -3.33
CA GLN A 24 3.91 -8.25 -4.57
C GLN A 24 3.62 -7.42 -5.84
N TYR A 25 2.87 -6.33 -5.69
CA TYR A 25 2.50 -5.42 -6.79
C TYR A 25 3.37 -4.15 -6.82
N CYS A 26 4.31 -4.01 -5.88
CA CYS A 26 5.21 -2.87 -5.86
C CYS A 26 6.19 -2.97 -7.04
N PRO A 27 6.28 -1.95 -7.92
CA PRO A 27 7.18 -1.99 -9.07
C PRO A 27 8.65 -1.74 -8.72
N PHE A 28 8.94 -1.37 -7.46
CA PHE A 28 10.29 -1.06 -7.00
C PHE A 28 10.95 -2.26 -6.35
N THR A 29 12.28 -2.33 -6.47
CA THR A 29 13.11 -3.35 -5.85
C THR A 29 12.96 -3.34 -4.32
N SER A 30 12.88 -4.53 -3.73
CA SER A 30 12.73 -4.70 -2.28
C SER A 30 13.88 -4.03 -1.51
N GLY A 31 13.54 -3.39 -0.38
CA GLY A 31 14.51 -2.75 0.52
C GLY A 31 15.01 -1.37 0.07
N THR A 32 14.57 -0.88 -1.11
CA THR A 32 14.91 0.47 -1.60
C THR A 32 14.10 1.57 -0.90
N THR A 33 14.61 2.80 -0.96
CA THR A 33 13.88 3.99 -0.49
C THR A 33 12.59 4.20 -1.28
N ASP A 34 12.60 3.92 -2.58
CA ASP A 34 11.43 4.11 -3.45
C ASP A 34 10.29 3.15 -3.11
N MET A 35 10.60 1.90 -2.73
CA MET A 35 9.61 0.98 -2.19
C MET A 35 8.95 1.54 -0.92
N ASN A 36 9.74 2.09 0.02
CA ASN A 36 9.18 2.69 1.24
C ASN A 36 8.29 3.90 0.91
N ASN A 37 8.73 4.77 -0.01
CA ASN A 37 7.94 5.90 -0.48
C ASN A 37 6.63 5.45 -1.14
N TRP A 38 6.66 4.34 -1.89
CA TRP A 38 5.47 3.74 -2.49
C TRP A 38 4.48 3.25 -1.41
N PHE A 39 4.96 2.56 -0.37
CA PHE A 39 4.12 2.16 0.76
C PHE A 39 3.54 3.36 1.52
N ASP A 40 4.35 4.38 1.80
CA ASP A 40 3.89 5.59 2.49
C ASP A 40 2.79 6.31 1.70
N ARG A 41 2.92 6.38 0.36
CA ARG A 41 1.87 6.92 -0.51
C ARG A 41 0.58 6.10 -0.47
N PHE A 42 0.69 4.77 -0.47
CA PHE A 42 -0.47 3.89 -0.38
C PHE A 42 -1.19 4.06 0.97
N ILE A 43 -0.44 4.04 2.06
CA ILE A 43 -0.95 4.21 3.43
C ILE A 43 -1.59 5.60 3.59
N SER A 44 -0.94 6.66 3.08
CA SER A 44 -1.48 8.01 3.12
C SER A 44 -2.82 8.12 2.40
N GLN A 45 -2.96 7.50 1.22
CA GLN A 45 -4.24 7.44 0.52
C GLN A 45 -5.28 6.61 1.29
N LEU A 46 -4.89 5.49 1.90
CA LEU A 46 -5.77 4.63 2.69
C LEU A 46 -6.43 5.35 3.86
N PHE A 47 -5.67 6.21 4.55
CA PHE A 47 -6.15 6.99 5.69
C PHE A 47 -6.75 8.35 5.28
N GLY A 48 -6.36 8.89 4.13
CA GLY A 48 -6.89 10.16 3.59
C GLY A 48 -8.17 10.01 2.77
N THR A 49 -8.48 8.83 2.25
CA THR A 49 -9.65 8.58 1.40
C THR A 49 -10.86 8.15 2.25
N PRO A 50 -12.04 8.77 2.07
CA PRO A 50 -13.27 8.34 2.74
C PRO A 50 -13.64 6.89 2.45
N ARG A 51 -14.51 6.30 3.29
CA ARG A 51 -14.86 4.87 3.28
C ARG A 51 -15.69 4.36 2.07
N GLY A 52 -15.69 5.10 0.96
CA GLY A 52 -16.31 4.72 -0.32
C GLY A 52 -15.64 5.42 -1.51
N GLY A 53 -14.40 5.89 -1.32
CA GLY A 53 -13.60 6.44 -2.41
C GLY A 53 -12.57 5.44 -2.92
N ASP A 54 -11.97 5.74 -4.07
CA ASP A 54 -10.96 4.89 -4.67
C ASP A 54 -9.54 5.33 -4.29
N ILE A 55 -8.68 4.35 -4.09
CA ILE A 55 -7.25 4.53 -3.83
C ILE A 55 -6.46 4.08 -5.05
N LYS A 56 -5.44 4.85 -5.42
CA LYS A 56 -4.54 4.48 -6.52
C LYS A 56 -3.41 3.61 -6.00
N MET A 57 -3.27 2.42 -6.57
CA MET A 57 -2.11 1.56 -6.42
C MET A 57 -1.27 1.63 -7.70
N TYR A 58 -0.12 2.30 -7.64
CA TYR A 58 0.75 2.48 -8.81
C TYR A 58 1.48 1.20 -9.17
N THR A 59 1.47 0.84 -10.45
CA THR A 59 2.01 -0.42 -10.98
C THR A 59 3.31 -0.24 -11.76
N ASN A 60 3.78 1.00 -11.92
CA ASN A 60 5.04 1.30 -12.58
C ASN A 60 5.91 2.28 -11.79
N THR A 61 7.19 2.33 -12.11
CA THR A 61 8.18 3.16 -11.40
C THR A 61 8.04 4.66 -11.68
N ALA A 62 7.33 5.03 -12.76
CA ALA A 62 7.07 6.42 -13.13
C ALA A 62 5.83 7.02 -12.44
N TYR A 63 5.07 6.23 -11.67
CA TYR A 63 3.80 6.63 -11.05
C TYR A 63 2.75 7.14 -12.05
N THR A 64 2.77 6.65 -13.28
CA THR A 64 1.79 7.02 -14.33
C THR A 64 0.70 5.97 -14.52
N GLU A 65 1.00 4.71 -14.22
CA GLU A 65 0.06 3.59 -14.31
C GLU A 65 -0.39 3.18 -12.92
N TYR A 66 -1.69 2.94 -12.77
CA TYR A 66 -2.28 2.54 -11.50
C TYR A 66 -3.54 1.70 -11.67
N ILE A 67 -3.83 0.91 -10.63
CA ILE A 67 -5.11 0.24 -10.42
C ILE A 67 -5.88 1.02 -9.36
N LEU A 68 -7.20 1.16 -9.55
CA LEU A 68 -8.10 1.73 -8.55
C LEU A 68 -8.59 0.63 -7.61
N ILE A 69 -8.48 0.89 -6.31
CA ILE A 69 -8.94 -0.01 -5.25
C ILE A 69 -10.02 0.72 -4.46
N ASP A 70 -11.22 0.17 -4.44
CA ASP A 70 -12.32 0.69 -3.62
C ASP A 70 -11.97 0.55 -2.12
N ARG A 71 -11.82 1.69 -1.44
CA ARG A 71 -11.52 1.75 -0.01
C ARG A 71 -12.62 1.13 0.85
N GLY A 72 -13.87 1.17 0.39
CA GLY A 72 -15.03 0.59 1.07
C GLY A 72 -14.95 -0.93 1.20
N LEU A 73 -14.26 -1.58 0.27
CA LEU A 73 -14.03 -3.03 0.34
C LEU A 73 -12.95 -3.40 1.35
N ILE A 74 -12.04 -2.49 1.74
CA ILE A 74 -10.93 -2.79 2.65
C ILE A 74 -11.42 -2.76 4.11
N THR A 75 -11.40 -3.90 4.77
CA THR A 75 -11.86 -4.09 6.16
C THR A 75 -10.72 -4.01 7.17
N ALA A 76 -9.54 -4.52 6.82
CA ALA A 76 -8.35 -4.48 7.69
C ALA A 76 -7.08 -4.23 6.87
N VAL A 77 -6.11 -3.58 7.51
CA VAL A 77 -4.76 -3.36 6.95
C VAL A 77 -3.73 -3.68 8.02
N THR A 78 -2.79 -4.57 7.68
CA THR A 78 -1.68 -4.97 8.52
C THR A 78 -0.38 -4.45 7.91
N VAL A 79 0.40 -3.71 8.69
CA VAL A 79 1.70 -3.16 8.27
C VAL A 79 2.81 -3.84 9.07
N THR A 80 3.75 -4.47 8.38
CA THR A 80 4.94 -5.08 8.99
C THR A 80 6.12 -4.11 8.88
N LEU A 81 6.84 -3.94 10.00
CA LEU A 81 7.96 -3.02 10.13
C LEU A 81 9.25 -3.78 10.50
N SER A 82 10.40 -3.37 9.95
CA SER A 82 11.74 -3.84 10.33
C SER A 82 12.65 -2.69 10.75
#